data_AF-A0A517T6U3-F1
#
_entry.id   AF-A0A517T6U3-F1
#
_cell.length_a   1.000
_cell.length_b   1.000
_cell.length_c   1.000
_cell.angle_alpha   90.00
_cell.angle_beta   90.00
_cell.angle_gamma   90.00
#
_symmetry.space_group_name_H-M   'P 1'
#
loop_
_entity.id
_entity.type
_entity.pdbx_description
1 polymer ?
#
loop_
_entity_poly.entity_id
_entity_poly.type
_entity_poly.pdbx_seq_one_letter_code
_entity_poly.pdbx_strand_id
1 'polypeptide(L)' 'MYVDLDDGCCRSCQGQLEVTGADDATLDVECTDCGDAYTVEPDAFGDGGIKYWPEAMVKFGEEL' A
#
# COMPACT_ATOMS: atom_id res chain seq x y z
N MET A 1 3.39 1.01 -6.82
CA MET A 1 2.15 0.38 -7.34
C MET A 1 0.98 1.21 -6.85
N TYR A 2 0.13 1.75 -7.72
CA TYR A 2 -0.94 2.65 -7.27
C TYR A 2 -2.12 1.88 -6.65
N VAL A 3 -2.63 2.39 -5.53
CA VAL A 3 -3.86 1.93 -4.89
C VAL A 3 -5.05 2.57 -5.59
N ASP A 4 -6.08 1.80 -5.91
CA ASP A 4 -7.32 2.35 -6.47
C ASP A 4 -7.97 3.29 -5.44
N LEU A 5 -8.43 4.46 -5.87
CA LEU A 5 -9.07 5.43 -4.97
C LEU A 5 -10.35 4.89 -4.34
N ASP A 6 -11.01 3.93 -4.99
CA ASP A 6 -12.18 3.25 -4.43
C ASP A 6 -11.80 2.25 -3.32
N ASP A 7 -10.56 1.73 -3.32
CA ASP A 7 -10.05 0.81 -2.29
C ASP A 7 -9.40 1.57 -1.12
N GLY A 8 -8.69 2.66 -1.41
CA GLY A 8 -8.02 3.45 -0.39
C GLY A 8 -7.40 4.76 -0.88
N CYS A 9 -7.38 5.76 0.01
CA CYS A 9 -6.79 7.07 -0.26
C CYS A 9 -5.95 7.56 0.92
N CYS A 10 -5.15 8.60 0.69
CA CYS A 10 -4.30 9.17 1.73
C CYS A 10 -5.13 9.66 2.92
N ARG A 11 -4.77 9.23 4.12
CA ARG A 11 -5.45 9.66 5.36
C ARG A 11 -5.36 11.17 5.63
N SER A 12 -4.37 11.85 5.04
CA SER A 12 -4.05 13.25 5.32
C SER A 12 -4.71 14.23 4.33
N CYS A 13 -4.77 13.87 3.05
CA CYS A 13 -5.30 14.75 1.99
C CYS A 13 -6.33 14.10 1.07
N GLN A 14 -6.68 12.82 1.28
CA GLN A 14 -7.53 12.00 0.41
C GLN A 14 -6.98 11.82 -1.02
N GLY A 15 -5.69 12.09 -1.22
CA GLY A 15 -4.98 11.94 -2.48
C GLY A 15 -4.54 10.51 -2.78
N GLN A 16 -3.90 10.35 -3.94
CA GLN A 16 -3.44 9.07 -4.48
C GLN A 16 -2.32 8.46 -3.63
N LEU A 17 -2.47 7.18 -3.27
CA LEU A 17 -1.43 6.38 -2.62
C LEU A 17 -0.66 5.50 -3.62
N GLU A 18 0.64 5.37 -3.39
CA GLU A 18 1.50 4.37 -4.02
C GLU A 18 2.06 3.42 -2.96
N VAL A 19 1.93 2.10 -3.18
CA VAL A 19 2.68 1.09 -2.45
C VAL A 19 4.14 1.12 -2.90
N THR A 20 5.03 1.36 -1.94
CA THR A 20 6.48 1.53 -2.12
C THR A 20 7.31 0.40 -1.50
N GLY A 21 6.70 -0.42 -0.62
CA GLY A 21 7.34 -1.57 0.02
C GLY A 21 6.31 -2.55 0.59
N ALA A 22 6.79 -3.74 0.98
CA ALA A 22 6.00 -4.76 1.67
C ALA A 22 6.93 -5.70 2.45
N ASP A 23 6.42 -6.23 3.56
CA ASP A 23 7.03 -7.34 4.30
C ASP A 23 6.00 -8.45 4.59
N ASP A 24 6.38 -9.45 5.38
CA ASP A 24 5.53 -10.60 5.70
C ASP A 24 4.28 -10.26 6.53
N ALA A 25 4.13 -9.00 6.98
CA ALA A 25 3.03 -8.55 7.80
C ALA A 25 2.40 -7.22 7.38
N THR A 26 3.00 -6.44 6.47
CA THR A 26 2.62 -5.05 6.20
C THR A 26 2.89 -4.57 4.77
N LEU A 27 2.30 -3.41 4.42
CA LEU A 27 2.56 -2.64 3.20
C LEU A 27 3.04 -1.23 3.57
N ASP A 28 4.08 -0.74 2.91
CA ASP A 28 4.50 0.65 2.97
C ASP A 28 3.83 1.45 1.85
N VAL A 29 3.21 2.58 2.21
CA VAL A 29 2.56 3.48 1.25
C VAL A 29 3.02 4.93 1.39
N GLU A 30 3.06 5.62 0.26
CA GLU A 30 3.35 7.05 0.18
C GLU A 30 2.26 7.76 -0.64
N CYS A 31 1.79 8.91 -0.16
CA CYS A 31 0.88 9.75 -0.93
C CYS A 31 1.65 10.58 -1.96
N THR A 32 1.29 10.42 -3.22
CA THR A 32 1.93 11.15 -4.33
C THR A 32 1.57 12.63 -4.41
N ASP A 33 0.53 13.07 -3.69
CA ASP A 33 0.08 14.47 -3.69
C ASP A 33 0.69 15.28 -2.54
N CYS A 34 0.67 14.75 -1.31
CA CYS A 34 1.16 15.47 -0.12
C CYS A 34 2.45 14.90 0.49
N GLY A 35 2.95 13.77 0.00
CA GLY A 35 4.18 13.13 0.48
C GLY A 35 4.08 12.46 1.85
N ASP A 36 2.87 12.30 2.42
CA ASP A 36 2.70 11.57 3.68
C ASP A 36 2.94 10.08 3.43
N ALA A 37 3.79 9.47 4.25
CA ALA A 37 4.21 8.08 4.12
C ALA A 37 3.98 7.32 5.43
N TYR A 38 3.44 6.11 5.33
CA TYR A 38 3.08 5.28 6.47
C TYR A 38 2.91 3.82 6.09
N THR A 39 2.96 2.95 7.09
CA THR A 39 2.75 1.51 6.95
C THR A 39 1.29 1.16 7.28
N VAL A 40 0.72 0.19 6.56
CA VAL A 40 -0.64 -0.32 6.75
C VAL A 40 -0.66 -1.85 6.80
N GLU A 41 -1.72 -2.41 7.38
CA GLU A 41 -1.99 -3.84 7.32
C GLU A 41 -2.31 -4.27 5.86
N PRO A 42 -2.04 -5.53 5.47
CA PRO A 42 -2.28 -6.03 4.12
C PRO A 42 -3.73 -5.84 3.63
N ASP A 43 -4.70 -5.90 4.53
CA ASP A 43 -6.14 -5.78 4.25
C ASP A 43 -6.69 -4.36 4.49
N ALA A 44 -5.83 -3.37 4.74
CA ALA A 44 -6.25 -1.99 5.03
C ALA A 44 -7.06 -1.33 3.89
N PHE A 45 -6.99 -1.88 2.69
CA PHE A 45 -7.72 -1.42 1.50
C PHE A 45 -9.01 -2.20 1.24
N GLY A 46 -9.48 -2.99 2.21
CA GLY A 46 -10.75 -3.73 2.12
C GLY A 46 -10.74 -4.84 1.07
N ASP A 47 -9.57 -5.16 0.51
CA ASP A 47 -9.37 -6.22 -0.48
C ASP A 47 -9.15 -7.59 0.18
N GLY A 48 -9.12 -7.67 1.51
CA GLY A 48 -8.78 -8.89 2.24
C GLY A 48 -7.31 -9.32 2.07
N GLY A 49 -6.43 -8.40 1.65
CA GLY A 49 -5.00 -8.64 1.46
C GLY A 49 -4.66 -9.48 0.23
N ILE A 50 -5.53 -9.54 -0.78
CA ILE A 50 -5.32 -10.40 -1.96
C ILE A 50 -5.01 -9.65 -3.26
N LYS A 51 -5.18 -8.32 -3.31
CA LYS A 51 -4.87 -7.52 -4.50
C LYS A 51 -3.48 -6.91 -4.38
N TYR A 52 -3.24 -6.13 -3.33
CA TYR A 52 -2.01 -5.33 -3.23
C TYR A 52 -0.85 -6.11 -2.60
N TRP A 53 -1.07 -6.77 -1.47
CA TRP A 53 0.01 -7.43 -0.73
C TRP A 53 0.72 -8.53 -1.55
N PRO A 54 0.04 -9.44 -2.27
CA PRO A 54 0.73 -10.47 -3.05
C PRO A 54 1.59 -9.89 -4.17
N GLU A 55 1.09 -8.88 -4.88
CA GLU A 55 1.85 -8.19 -5.93
C GLU A 55 3.03 -7.41 -5.36
N ALA A 56 2.84 -6.75 -4.21
CA ALA A 56 3.89 -6.04 -3.51
C ALA A 56 4.98 -6.98 -3.00
N MET A 57 4.62 -8.16 -2.47
CA MET A 57 5.59 -9.18 -2.06
C MET A 57 6.42 -9.73 -3.22
N VAL A 58 5.82 -9.90 -4.40
CA VAL A 58 6.57 -10.28 -5.61
C VAL A 58 7.56 -9.18 -6.03
N LYS A 59 7.21 -7.91 -5.80
CA LYS A 59 8.00 -6.77 -6.24
C LYS A 59 9.07 -6.34 -5.24
N PHE A 60 8.77 -6.41 -3.96
CA PHE A 60 9.55 -5.81 -2.88
C PHE A 60 10.00 -6.81 -1.81
N GLY A 61 9.38 -7.99 -1.73
CA GLY A 61 9.79 -9.02 -0.80
C GLY A 61 11.23 -9.45 -1.10
N GLU A 62 12.13 -9.24 -0.14
CA GLU A 62 13.46 -9.84 -0.21
C GLU A 62 13.34 -11.38 -0.15
N GLU A 63 14.22 -12.10 -0.84
CA GLU A 63 14.32 -13.56 -0.72
C GLU A 63 14.63 -13.91 0.76
N LEU A 64 13.60 -14.36 1.50
CA LEU A 64 13.75 -14.93 2.84
C LEU A 64 14.72 -16.11 2.87
#